data_AF-A0A2Z6EXE6-F1
#
_entry.id   AF-A0A2Z6EXE6-F1
#
_cell.length_a   1.000
_cell.length_b   1.000
_cell.length_c   1.000
_cell.angle_alpha   90.00
_cell.angle_beta   90.00
_cell.angle_gamma   90.00
#
_symmetry.space_group_name_H-M   'P 1'
#
loop_
_entity.id
_entity.type
_entity.pdbx_description
1 polymer ?
#
loop_
_entity_poly.entity_id
_entity_poly.type
_entity_poly.pdbx_seq_one_letter_code
_entity_poly.pdbx_strand_id
1 'polypeptide(L)'
;MVKWLYNSIVYFWGFAQRVHLRSNLRWFGFTLIELMIVLAIVGIVASYAIPAYQDYLARSRVGEGLSLAVSARLAVAENAASGAPFASGFNPPGATRNVESIHILPHNGQIVIAYTPRVAPAGSNVLVLVPSTLNDPVSPNARISLAVDTAQPGSLSWECFTAGKTASSLPAPGAGPLPAEPATLPSRLAPTECRT
;
A
#
# COMPACT_ATOMS: atom_id res chain seq x y z
N MET A 1 -3.70 19.48 -19.74
CA MET A 1 -2.82 20.20 -18.79
C MET A 1 -1.70 20.97 -19.51
N VAL A 2 -0.92 20.34 -20.39
CA VAL A 2 0.19 20.97 -21.15
C VAL A 2 -0.24 22.15 -22.06
N LYS A 3 -1.40 22.04 -22.73
CA LYS A 3 -1.95 23.10 -23.61
C LYS A 3 -2.40 24.36 -22.84
N TRP A 4 -2.72 24.24 -21.56
CA TRP A 4 -3.14 25.37 -20.72
C TRP A 4 -1.93 26.17 -20.23
N LEU A 5 -0.83 25.48 -19.90
CA LEU A 5 0.46 26.10 -19.56
C LEU A 5 1.06 26.91 -20.73
N TYR A 6 0.94 26.43 -21.97
CA TYR A 6 1.50 27.11 -23.14
C TYR A 6 0.81 28.45 -23.43
N ASN A 7 -0.53 28.50 -23.37
CA ASN A 7 -1.28 29.73 -23.64
C ASN A 7 -1.07 30.80 -22.57
N SER A 8 -1.00 30.45 -21.29
CA SER A 8 -0.77 31.43 -20.21
C SER A 8 0.61 32.09 -20.25
N ILE A 9 1.64 31.41 -20.78
CA ILE A 9 3.00 31.96 -20.93
C ILE A 9 3.05 33.02 -22.04
N VAL A 10 2.30 32.83 -23.13
CA VAL A 10 2.27 33.76 -24.28
C VAL A 10 1.55 35.08 -23.92
N TYR A 11 0.45 35.02 -23.15
CA TYR A 11 -0.25 36.23 -22.70
C TYR A 11 0.56 37.07 -21.71
N PHE A 12 1.38 36.43 -20.87
CA PHE A 12 2.22 37.14 -19.91
C PHE A 12 3.39 37.87 -20.58
N TRP A 13 3.89 37.36 -21.71
CA TRP A 13 4.94 37.99 -22.51
C TRP A 13 4.49 39.28 -23.23
N GLY A 14 3.18 39.44 -23.50
CA GLY A 14 2.63 40.62 -24.18
C GLY A 14 2.53 41.89 -23.34
N PHE A 15 2.57 41.79 -21.99
CA PHE A 15 2.33 42.94 -21.10
C PHE A 15 3.61 43.57 -20.52
N ALA A 16 4.78 42.96 -20.75
CA ALA A 16 6.02 43.30 -20.06
C ALA A 16 6.91 44.35 -20.77
N GLN A 17 6.42 45.11 -21.77
CA GLN A 17 7.26 45.97 -22.62
C GLN A 17 7.13 47.48 -22.37
N ARG A 18 6.91 47.91 -21.12
CA ARG A 18 7.07 49.33 -20.78
C ARG A 18 7.52 49.54 -19.33
N VAL A 19 8.75 49.14 -19.01
CA VAL A 19 9.43 49.51 -17.76
C VAL A 19 10.57 50.48 -18.08
N HIS A 20 10.44 51.71 -17.61
CA HIS A 20 11.48 52.76 -17.67
C HIS A 20 12.41 52.59 -16.47
N LEU A 21 13.69 52.32 -16.68
CA LEU A 21 14.71 52.18 -15.63
C LEU A 21 15.46 53.51 -15.43
N ARG A 22 15.38 54.08 -14.21
CA ARG A 22 16.34 55.08 -13.69
C ARG A 22 17.06 54.47 -12.49
N SER A 23 18.39 54.46 -12.53
CA SER A 23 19.27 53.86 -11.53
C SER A 23 19.55 54.79 -10.33
N ASN A 24 19.51 54.24 -9.11
CA ASN A 24 20.61 54.30 -8.12
C ASN A 24 20.07 53.95 -6.72
N LEU A 25 20.33 52.73 -6.26
CA LEU A 25 20.60 52.33 -4.87
C LEU A 25 21.02 50.86 -4.95
N ARG A 26 22.21 50.51 -4.44
CA ARG A 26 22.64 49.10 -4.34
C ARG A 26 21.87 48.45 -3.18
N TRP A 27 20.78 47.76 -3.51
CA TRP A 27 20.05 46.94 -2.57
C TRP A 27 20.83 45.64 -2.32
N PHE A 28 21.36 45.45 -1.12
CA PHE A 28 21.83 44.15 -0.62
C PHE A 28 20.62 43.30 -0.19
N GLY A 29 19.72 43.01 -1.13
CA GLY A 29 18.50 42.25 -0.87
C GLY A 29 18.05 41.46 -2.10
N PHE A 30 17.46 40.29 -1.85
CA PHE A 30 16.84 39.44 -2.89
C PHE A 30 15.86 40.27 -3.72
N THR A 31 15.97 40.16 -5.05
CA THR A 31 15.04 40.89 -5.93
C THR A 31 13.68 40.18 -5.99
N LEU A 32 12.60 40.95 -6.14
CA LEU A 32 11.24 40.39 -6.27
C LEU A 32 11.14 39.43 -7.48
N ILE A 33 11.86 39.72 -8.57
CA ILE A 33 11.90 38.88 -9.76
C ILE A 33 12.64 37.55 -9.51
N GLU A 34 13.70 37.56 -8.71
CA GLU A 34 14.44 36.36 -8.34
C GLU A 34 13.58 35.42 -7.48
N LEU A 35 12.83 35.98 -6.53
CA LEU A 35 11.91 35.20 -5.70
C LEU A 35 10.73 34.64 -6.51
N MET A 36 10.22 35.37 -7.50
CA MET A 36 9.14 34.87 -8.38
C MET A 36 9.59 33.68 -9.23
N ILE A 37 10.82 33.71 -9.77
CA ILE A 37 11.37 32.59 -10.55
C ILE A 37 11.58 31.36 -9.66
N VAL A 38 12.09 31.55 -8.43
CA VAL A 38 12.29 30.45 -7.48
C VAL A 38 10.95 29.80 -7.14
N LEU A 39 9.91 30.58 -6.83
CA LEU A 39 8.59 30.03 -6.54
C LEU A 39 7.98 29.31 -7.75
N ALA A 40 8.23 29.79 -8.97
CA ALA A 40 7.77 29.12 -10.18
C ALA A 40 8.38 27.71 -10.32
N ILE A 41 9.70 27.57 -10.09
CA ILE A 41 10.39 26.28 -10.16
C ILE A 41 9.94 25.35 -9.03
N VAL A 42 9.87 25.85 -7.79
CA VAL A 42 9.42 25.08 -6.63
C VAL A 42 7.99 24.57 -6.84
N GLY A 43 7.10 25.37 -7.42
CA GLY A 43 5.73 24.96 -7.73
C GLY A 43 5.66 23.77 -8.69
N ILE A 44 6.50 23.77 -9.73
CA ILE A 44 6.58 22.66 -10.69
C ILE A 44 7.06 21.38 -9.99
N VAL A 45 8.14 21.46 -9.21
CA VAL A 45 8.70 20.29 -8.51
C VAL A 45 7.73 19.75 -7.45
N ALA A 46 7.10 20.64 -6.67
CA ALA A 46 6.16 20.27 -5.61
C ALA A 46 4.94 19.50 -6.14
N SER A 47 4.46 19.84 -7.34
CA SER A 47 3.31 19.15 -7.95
C SER A 47 3.52 17.65 -8.16
N TYR A 48 4.77 17.23 -8.40
CA TYR A 48 5.15 15.82 -8.52
C TYR A 48 5.66 15.23 -7.21
N ALA A 49 6.43 16.00 -6.44
CA ALA A 49 7.06 15.51 -5.21
C ALA A 49 6.04 15.22 -4.09
N ILE A 50 5.00 16.05 -3.93
CA ILE A 50 4.00 15.88 -2.87
C ILE A 50 3.24 14.55 -3.01
N PRO A 51 2.61 14.22 -4.15
CA PRO A 51 1.87 12.96 -4.27
C PRO A 51 2.79 11.73 -4.14
N ALA A 52 4.02 11.80 -4.67
CA ALA A 52 5.00 10.72 -4.51
C ALA A 52 5.42 10.51 -3.04
N TYR A 53 5.60 11.61 -2.28
CA TYR A 53 5.94 11.54 -0.86
C TYR A 53 4.77 11.00 -0.02
N GLN A 54 3.53 11.36 -0.36
CA GLN A 54 2.33 10.81 0.29
C GLN A 54 2.24 9.29 0.10
N ASP A 55 2.52 8.78 -1.10
CA ASP A 55 2.56 7.34 -1.37
C ASP A 55 3.65 6.62 -0.56
N TYR A 56 4.82 7.24 -0.41
CA TYR A 56 5.89 6.70 0.41
C TYR A 56 5.48 6.59 1.88
N LEU A 57 4.85 7.63 2.44
CA LEU A 57 4.32 7.59 3.80
C LEU A 57 3.22 6.53 3.94
N ALA A 58 2.33 6.40 2.96
CA ALA A 58 1.30 5.38 2.97
C ALA A 58 1.89 3.96 2.95
N ARG A 59 2.92 3.68 2.15
CA ARG A 59 3.64 2.39 2.17
C ARG A 59 4.27 2.08 3.53
N SER A 60 4.85 3.08 4.18
CA SER A 60 5.41 2.92 5.53
C SER A 60 4.32 2.53 6.55
N ARG A 61 3.13 3.15 6.45
CA ARG A 61 1.95 2.81 7.26
C ARG A 61 1.41 1.40 6.97
N VAL A 62 1.46 0.95 5.71
CA VAL A 62 1.13 -0.44 5.36
C VAL A 62 2.07 -1.42 6.06
N GLY A 63 3.37 -1.09 6.10
CA GLY A 63 4.38 -1.86 6.84
C GLY A 63 4.10 -1.98 8.34
N GLU A 64 3.56 -0.93 8.98
CA GLU A 64 3.08 -1.01 10.37
C GLU A 64 2.00 -2.09 10.52
N GLY A 65 0.97 -2.10 9.66
CA GLY A 65 -0.08 -3.13 9.72
C GLY A 65 0.44 -4.55 9.49
N LEU A 66 1.41 -4.73 8.59
CA LEU A 66 2.06 -6.02 8.38
C LEU A 66 2.85 -6.48 9.62
N SER A 67 3.49 -5.55 10.33
CA SER A 67 4.20 -5.85 11.58
C SER A 67 3.23 -6.24 12.71
N LEU A 68 2.07 -5.58 12.81
CA LEU A 68 1.02 -5.92 13.77
C LEU A 68 0.34 -7.25 13.43
N ALA A 69 0.26 -7.63 12.16
CA ALA A 69 -0.30 -8.91 11.72
C ALA A 69 0.63 -10.12 11.99
N VAL A 70 1.85 -9.92 12.49
CA VAL A 70 2.76 -11.03 12.85
C VAL A 70 2.17 -11.91 13.95
N SER A 71 1.50 -11.33 14.94
CA SER A 71 0.82 -12.10 15.99
C SER A 71 -0.33 -12.94 15.43
N ALA A 72 -1.07 -12.41 14.45
CA ALA A 72 -2.10 -13.16 13.75
C ALA A 72 -1.51 -14.33 12.94
N ARG A 73 -0.38 -14.13 12.26
CA ARG A 73 0.33 -15.21 11.54
C ARG A 73 0.78 -16.33 12.47
N LEU A 74 1.29 -15.96 13.65
CA LEU A 74 1.69 -16.92 14.68
C LEU A 74 0.49 -17.74 15.16
N ALA A 75 -0.61 -17.08 15.52
CA ALA A 75 -1.83 -17.75 15.98
C ALA A 75 -2.38 -18.71 14.92
N VAL A 76 -2.43 -18.29 13.65
CA VAL A 76 -2.84 -19.17 12.54
C VAL A 76 -1.90 -20.36 12.39
N ALA A 77 -0.58 -20.16 12.50
CA ALA A 77 0.40 -21.24 12.38
C ALA A 77 0.29 -22.29 13.49
N GLU A 78 0.14 -21.85 14.75
CA GLU A 78 -0.02 -22.74 15.90
C GLU A 78 -1.35 -23.50 15.86
N ASN A 79 -2.44 -22.81 15.52
CA ASN A 79 -3.77 -23.40 15.39
C ASN A 79 -3.84 -24.36 14.19
N ALA A 80 -3.20 -24.01 13.07
CA ALA A 80 -3.08 -24.89 11.91
C ALA A 80 -2.33 -26.18 12.26
N ALA A 81 -1.23 -26.10 13.00
CA ALA A 81 -0.48 -27.29 13.42
C ALA A 81 -1.25 -28.16 14.42
N SER A 82 -2.05 -27.56 15.31
CA SER A 82 -2.84 -28.27 16.32
C SER A 82 -4.21 -28.76 15.81
N GLY A 83 -4.66 -28.30 14.64
CA GLY A 83 -6.00 -28.57 14.11
C GLY A 83 -7.11 -27.85 14.87
N ALA A 84 -6.80 -26.72 15.52
CA ALA A 84 -7.78 -25.87 16.19
C ALA A 84 -8.34 -24.80 15.24
N PRO A 85 -9.46 -24.13 15.59
CA PRO A 85 -9.94 -22.96 14.86
C PRO A 85 -8.87 -21.88 14.74
N PHE A 86 -8.65 -21.32 13.54
CA PHE A 86 -7.48 -20.47 13.27
C PHE A 86 -7.39 -19.20 14.12
N ALA A 87 -8.52 -18.66 14.54
CA ALA A 87 -8.60 -17.47 15.40
C ALA A 87 -8.57 -17.79 16.91
N SER A 88 -8.45 -19.06 17.30
CA SER A 88 -8.48 -19.47 18.70
C SER A 88 -7.35 -18.82 19.49
N GLY A 89 -7.69 -18.21 20.64
CA GLY A 89 -6.74 -17.51 21.50
C GLY A 89 -6.14 -16.22 20.92
N PHE A 90 -6.48 -15.85 19.68
CA PHE A 90 -6.00 -14.61 19.07
C PHE A 90 -6.77 -13.41 19.62
N ASN A 91 -6.05 -12.54 20.32
CA ASN A 91 -6.56 -11.22 20.69
C ASN A 91 -6.02 -10.18 19.69
N PRO A 92 -6.87 -9.56 18.85
CA PRO A 92 -6.40 -8.60 17.88
C PRO A 92 -5.74 -7.40 18.57
N PRO A 93 -4.66 -6.84 18.00
CA PRO A 93 -4.09 -5.61 18.52
C PRO A 93 -5.12 -4.49 18.44
N GLY A 94 -5.08 -3.56 19.41
CA GLY A 94 -5.94 -2.38 19.39
C GLY A 94 -5.68 -1.53 18.15
N ALA A 95 -6.73 -0.86 17.66
CA ALA A 95 -6.62 0.04 16.52
C ALA A 95 -5.55 1.11 16.76
N THR A 96 -4.74 1.38 15.73
CA THR A 96 -3.75 2.45 15.73
C THR A 96 -4.25 3.61 14.89
N ARG A 97 -3.42 4.64 14.69
CA ARG A 97 -3.77 5.73 13.77
C ARG A 97 -3.85 5.26 12.31
N ASN A 98 -3.14 4.17 11.98
CA ASN A 98 -2.95 3.70 10.61
C ASN A 98 -3.68 2.38 10.33
N VAL A 99 -3.91 1.58 11.36
CA VAL A 99 -4.60 0.29 11.27
C VAL A 99 -5.93 0.37 12.01
N GLU A 100 -7.01 0.08 11.31
CA GLU A 100 -8.36 0.08 11.86
C GLU A 100 -8.69 -1.26 12.55
N SER A 101 -8.40 -2.37 11.89
CA SER A 101 -8.58 -3.70 12.47
C SER A 101 -7.70 -4.75 11.79
N ILE A 102 -7.42 -5.83 12.54
CA ILE A 102 -6.80 -7.05 12.04
C ILE A 102 -7.65 -8.20 12.55
N HIS A 103 -8.12 -9.06 11.66
CA HIS A 103 -8.86 -10.26 12.03
C HIS A 103 -8.46 -11.46 11.19
N ILE A 104 -8.68 -12.65 11.75
CA ILE A 104 -8.40 -13.94 11.11
C ILE A 104 -9.76 -14.53 10.68
N LEU A 105 -9.86 -14.94 9.42
CA LEU A 105 -11.01 -15.69 8.93
C LEU A 105 -11.00 -17.11 9.51
N PRO A 106 -12.07 -17.54 10.20
CA PRO A 106 -12.06 -18.76 11.00
C PRO A 106 -11.95 -20.05 10.18
N HIS A 107 -12.35 -20.02 8.91
CA HIS A 107 -12.45 -21.22 8.06
C HIS A 107 -11.20 -21.53 7.24
N ASN A 108 -10.37 -20.53 6.95
CA ASN A 108 -9.23 -20.66 6.03
C ASN A 108 -7.95 -19.98 6.53
N GLY A 109 -7.98 -19.35 7.72
CA GLY A 109 -6.81 -18.74 8.35
C GLY A 109 -6.30 -17.48 7.66
N GLN A 110 -7.04 -16.94 6.68
CA GLN A 110 -6.65 -15.69 6.02
C GLN A 110 -6.71 -14.53 6.99
N ILE A 111 -5.75 -13.61 6.89
CA ILE A 111 -5.66 -12.45 7.76
C ILE A 111 -6.05 -11.22 6.95
N VAL A 112 -7.05 -10.51 7.42
CA VAL A 112 -7.55 -9.30 6.79
C VAL A 112 -7.08 -8.11 7.62
N ILE A 113 -6.37 -7.19 6.96
CA ILE A 113 -5.86 -5.96 7.56
C ILE A 113 -6.62 -4.79 6.94
N ALA A 114 -7.44 -4.12 7.75
CA ALA A 114 -8.10 -2.89 7.37
C ALA A 114 -7.27 -1.70 7.87
N TYR A 115 -6.88 -0.81 6.96
CA TYR A 115 -6.16 0.42 7.28
C TYR A 115 -7.11 1.61 7.43
N THR A 116 -6.70 2.66 8.13
CA THR A 116 -7.52 3.88 8.22
C THR A 116 -7.47 4.70 6.91
N PRO A 117 -8.36 5.70 6.74
CA PRO A 117 -8.32 6.64 5.60
C PRO A 117 -7.01 7.42 5.41
N ARG A 118 -6.09 7.34 6.38
CA ARG A 118 -4.73 7.91 6.26
C ARG A 118 -3.86 7.12 5.28
N VAL A 119 -4.15 5.84 5.06
CA VAL A 119 -3.39 5.00 4.12
C VAL A 119 -4.01 5.06 2.73
N ALA A 120 -5.31 4.79 2.64
CA ALA A 120 -6.08 4.82 1.41
C ALA A 120 -7.56 5.13 1.71
N PRO A 121 -8.33 5.68 0.75
CA PRO A 121 -9.75 5.94 0.94
C PRO A 121 -10.51 4.69 1.41
N ALA A 122 -11.57 4.90 2.20
CA ALA A 122 -12.44 3.82 2.65
C ALA A 122 -12.97 3.01 1.45
N GLY A 123 -12.94 1.68 1.56
CA GLY A 123 -13.26 0.76 0.47
C GLY A 123 -12.07 0.42 -0.44
N SER A 124 -10.92 1.09 -0.27
CA SER A 124 -9.65 0.82 -0.97
C SER A 124 -8.47 0.62 -0.01
N ASN A 125 -8.76 0.16 1.20
CA ASN A 125 -7.87 0.19 2.36
C ASN A 125 -7.69 -1.19 3.00
N VAL A 126 -7.98 -2.27 2.26
CA VAL A 126 -7.90 -3.65 2.78
C VAL A 126 -6.78 -4.43 2.11
N LEU A 127 -5.89 -5.01 2.90
CA LEU A 127 -4.86 -5.96 2.47
C LEU A 127 -5.13 -7.33 3.09
N VAL A 128 -4.99 -8.39 2.29
CA VAL A 128 -5.30 -9.75 2.73
C VAL A 128 -4.04 -10.60 2.65
N LEU A 129 -3.74 -11.31 3.73
CA LEU A 129 -2.69 -12.32 3.79
C LEU A 129 -3.34 -13.70 3.75
N VAL A 130 -2.93 -14.50 2.78
CA VAL A 130 -3.50 -15.82 2.53
C VAL A 130 -2.44 -16.88 2.87
N PRO A 131 -2.69 -17.73 3.88
CA PRO A 131 -1.85 -18.88 4.14
C PRO A 131 -2.18 -20.02 3.19
N SER A 132 -1.18 -20.85 2.88
CA SER A 132 -1.33 -22.07 2.09
C SER A 132 -0.35 -23.14 2.53
N THR A 133 -0.69 -24.40 2.31
CA THR A 133 0.18 -25.56 2.52
C THR A 133 0.40 -26.31 1.21
N LEU A 134 1.50 -27.06 1.10
CA LEU A 134 1.88 -27.81 -0.09
C LEU A 134 1.37 -29.25 0.01
N ASN A 135 0.08 -29.54 -0.19
CA ASN A 135 -0.47 -30.90 -0.04
C ASN A 135 -1.82 -31.12 -0.75
N ASP A 136 -1.90 -30.87 -2.07
CA ASP A 136 -3.10 -31.26 -2.83
C ASP A 136 -3.09 -32.78 -3.15
N PRO A 137 -4.15 -33.53 -2.79
CA PRO A 137 -4.30 -34.94 -3.17
C PRO A 137 -4.45 -35.17 -4.69
N VAL A 138 -4.83 -34.15 -5.47
CA VAL A 138 -5.07 -34.26 -6.93
C VAL A 138 -3.82 -33.89 -7.74
N SER A 139 -3.05 -32.90 -7.29
CA SER A 139 -1.77 -32.50 -7.88
C SER A 139 -0.66 -32.50 -6.81
N PRO A 140 0.24 -33.48 -6.79
CA PRO A 140 1.36 -33.51 -5.84
C PRO A 140 2.11 -32.17 -5.86
N ASN A 141 2.21 -31.57 -4.67
CA ASN A 141 2.86 -30.28 -4.41
C ASN A 141 2.04 -29.00 -4.71
N ALA A 142 0.80 -29.05 -5.21
CA ALA A 142 0.00 -27.82 -5.35
C ALA A 142 -0.33 -27.20 -4.00
N ARG A 143 -0.50 -25.86 -3.99
CA ARG A 143 -0.80 -25.08 -2.78
C ARG A 143 -2.30 -25.09 -2.51
N ILE A 144 -2.69 -25.51 -1.32
CA ILE A 144 -4.10 -25.57 -0.92
C ILE A 144 -4.40 -24.55 0.19
N SER A 145 -5.65 -24.13 0.28
CA SER A 145 -6.15 -23.38 1.44
C SER A 145 -6.17 -24.27 2.67
N LEU A 146 -5.94 -23.66 3.83
CA LEU A 146 -6.06 -24.36 5.10
C LEU A 146 -7.52 -24.76 5.33
N ALA A 147 -7.71 -25.93 5.95
CA ALA A 147 -9.02 -26.44 6.36
C ALA A 147 -9.13 -26.39 7.88
N VAL A 148 -10.22 -25.82 8.38
CA VAL A 148 -10.51 -25.77 9.81
C VAL A 148 -10.64 -27.18 10.41
N ASP A 149 -10.39 -27.32 11.71
CA ASP A 149 -10.55 -28.56 12.49
C ASP A 149 -9.71 -29.75 11.99
N THR A 150 -8.69 -29.48 11.17
CA THR A 150 -7.74 -30.49 10.69
C THR A 150 -6.33 -29.96 10.82
N ALA A 151 -5.45 -30.77 11.42
CA ALA A 151 -4.04 -30.43 11.54
C ALA A 151 -3.43 -30.33 10.14
N GLN A 152 -2.82 -29.19 9.86
CA GLN A 152 -2.26 -28.86 8.56
C GLN A 152 -0.82 -29.39 8.46
N PRO A 153 -0.53 -30.23 7.46
CA PRO A 153 0.81 -30.79 7.28
C PRO A 153 1.81 -29.75 6.74
N GLY A 154 3.02 -29.73 7.32
CA GLY A 154 4.15 -28.95 6.82
C GLY A 154 4.16 -27.47 7.28
N SER A 155 5.00 -26.66 6.62
CA SER A 155 5.11 -25.23 6.90
C SER A 155 4.09 -24.41 6.11
N LEU A 156 3.54 -23.37 6.75
CA LEU A 156 2.66 -22.43 6.07
C LEU A 156 3.45 -21.50 5.15
N SER A 157 2.98 -21.36 3.91
CA SER A 157 3.43 -20.35 2.98
C SER A 157 2.43 -19.19 2.94
N TRP A 158 2.92 -17.98 3.15
CA TRP A 158 2.10 -16.77 3.20
C TRP A 158 2.21 -16.00 1.90
N GLU A 159 1.06 -15.62 1.36
CA GLU A 159 0.98 -14.73 0.23
C GLU A 159 0.16 -13.50 0.58
N CYS A 160 0.54 -12.37 0.00
CA CYS A 160 -0.15 -11.11 0.19
C CYS A 160 -0.92 -10.71 -1.08
N PHE A 161 -2.15 -10.23 -0.89
CA PHE A 161 -3.04 -9.79 -1.95
C PHE A 161 -3.39 -8.31 -1.81
N THR A 162 -3.44 -7.64 -2.96
CA THR A 162 -3.79 -6.22 -3.13
C THR A 162 -4.82 -6.09 -4.26
N ALA A 163 -5.38 -4.89 -4.42
CA ALA A 163 -6.31 -4.61 -5.50
C ALA A 163 -5.72 -4.97 -6.86
N GLY A 164 -6.45 -5.80 -7.60
CA GLY A 164 -6.07 -6.24 -8.96
C GLY A 164 -5.14 -7.45 -9.02
N LYS A 165 -4.65 -7.98 -7.88
CA LYS A 165 -3.92 -9.25 -7.87
C LYS A 165 -4.91 -10.41 -7.92
N THR A 166 -5.02 -11.06 -9.08
CA THR A 166 -6.00 -12.13 -9.33
C THR A 166 -5.39 -13.54 -9.35
N ALA A 167 -4.09 -13.66 -9.10
CA ALA A 167 -3.39 -14.94 -9.10
C ALA A 167 -2.25 -14.93 -8.06
N SER A 168 -1.85 -16.13 -7.65
CA SER A 168 -0.68 -16.33 -6.81
C SER A 168 0.61 -16.08 -7.59
N SER A 169 1.57 -15.37 -7.01
CA SER A 169 2.93 -15.16 -7.53
C SER A 169 3.98 -16.08 -6.88
N LEU A 170 3.53 -17.03 -6.06
CA LEU A 170 4.42 -18.03 -5.50
C LEU A 170 5.00 -18.93 -6.60
N PRO A 171 6.30 -19.31 -6.53
CA PRO A 171 6.90 -20.23 -7.48
C PRO A 171 6.16 -21.57 -7.58
N ALA A 172 6.35 -22.29 -8.69
CA ALA A 172 5.86 -23.64 -8.87
C ALA A 172 6.12 -24.48 -7.61
N PRO A 173 5.08 -25.14 -7.06
CA PRO A 173 3.83 -25.55 -7.71
C PRO A 173 2.66 -24.62 -7.36
N GLY A 174 2.76 -23.33 -7.71
CA GLY A 174 2.12 -22.86 -8.94
C GLY A 174 0.59 -22.73 -9.00
N ALA A 175 -0.12 -22.57 -7.87
CA ALA A 175 -1.33 -21.75 -7.75
C ALA A 175 -1.80 -21.81 -6.29
N GLY A 176 -1.56 -20.74 -5.53
CA GLY A 176 -2.11 -20.58 -4.19
C GLY A 176 -3.61 -20.25 -4.19
N PRO A 177 -4.31 -20.46 -3.07
CA PRO A 177 -5.69 -20.03 -2.90
C PRO A 177 -5.81 -18.50 -3.02
N LEU A 178 -6.95 -18.06 -3.54
CA LEU A 178 -7.30 -16.64 -3.63
C LEU A 178 -7.89 -16.15 -2.30
N PRO A 179 -7.84 -14.84 -2.03
CA PRO A 179 -8.44 -14.30 -0.82
C PRO A 179 -9.98 -14.47 -0.88
N ALA A 180 -10.58 -14.91 0.22
CA ALA A 180 -12.02 -15.09 0.36
C ALA A 180 -12.74 -13.74 0.48
N GLU A 181 -12.06 -12.74 1.05
CA GLU A 181 -12.49 -11.35 1.05
C GLU A 181 -11.69 -10.53 0.03
N PRO A 182 -12.30 -9.54 -0.64
CA PRO A 182 -11.59 -8.77 -1.65
C PRO A 182 -10.50 -7.91 -1.03
N ALA A 183 -9.26 -8.09 -1.48
CA ALA A 183 -8.18 -7.14 -1.21
C ALA A 183 -8.38 -5.87 -2.06
N THR A 184 -8.52 -4.72 -1.40
CA THR A 184 -8.87 -3.45 -2.07
C THR A 184 -7.77 -2.40 -2.01
N LEU A 185 -6.68 -2.66 -1.27
CA LEU A 185 -5.54 -1.75 -1.18
C LEU A 185 -4.87 -1.59 -2.56
N PRO A 186 -4.72 -0.36 -3.10
CA PRO A 186 -4.01 -0.14 -4.36
C PRO A 186 -2.60 -0.74 -4.33
N SER A 187 -2.24 -1.52 -5.34
CA SER A 187 -0.93 -2.17 -5.44
C SER A 187 0.23 -1.18 -5.27
N ARG A 188 0.11 0.05 -5.79
CA ARG A 188 1.12 1.11 -5.62
C ARG A 188 1.43 1.45 -4.16
N LEU A 189 0.54 1.19 -3.20
CA LEU A 189 0.71 1.47 -1.78
C LEU A 189 1.23 0.26 -0.99
N ALA A 190 1.21 -0.92 -1.59
CA ALA A 190 1.68 -2.14 -0.97
C ALA A 190 3.17 -2.39 -1.25
N PRO A 191 3.84 -3.15 -0.36
CA PRO A 191 5.20 -3.60 -0.62
C PRO A 191 5.26 -4.60 -1.79
N THR A 192 6.46 -4.79 -2.34
CA THR A 192 6.73 -5.52 -3.58
C THR A 192 6.05 -6.89 -3.68
N GLU A 193 6.14 -7.66 -2.61
CA GLU A 193 5.64 -9.02 -2.46
C GLU A 193 4.10 -9.13 -2.55
N CYS A 194 3.41 -8.02 -2.34
CA CYS A 194 1.95 -7.95 -2.42
C CYS A 194 1.43 -7.50 -3.80
N ARG A 195 2.31 -7.01 -4.67
CA ARG A 195 1.95 -6.36 -5.94
C ARG A 195 1.91 -7.31 -7.14
N THR A 196 2.80 -8.29 -7.13
CA THR A 196 2.95 -9.30 -8.18
C THR A 196 2.14 -10.53 -7.86
#